data_AF-A0A7V8XMV1-F1
#
_entry.id   AF-A0A7V8XMV1-F1
#
_cell.length_a   1.000
_cell.length_b   1.000
_cell.length_c   1.000
_cell.angle_alpha   90.00
_cell.angle_beta   90.00
_cell.angle_gamma   90.00
#
_symmetry.space_group_name_H-M   'P 1'
#
loop_
_entity.id
_entity.type
_entity.pdbx_description
1 polymer ?
#
loop_
_entity_poly.entity_id
_entity_poly.type
_entity_poly.pdbx_seq_one_letter_code
_entity_poly.pdbx_strand_id
1 'polypeptide(L)'
;RVTSDGRLGIYRTADAGASWAPTVAVAPAWAAVLREGMGFDADGGVYAGTQSGFVYALREGQVAEVARHLPPILSVEASTWP
;
A
#
# COMPACT_ATOMS: atom_id res chain seq x y z
N ARG A 1 -8.19 12.65 -6.15
CA ARG A 1 -8.92 11.54 -6.81
C ARG A 1 -9.06 10.43 -5.79
N VAL A 2 -10.22 9.80 -5.73
CA VAL A 2 -10.50 8.66 -4.83
C VAL A 2 -10.05 7.34 -5.48
N THR A 3 -9.91 6.29 -4.68
CA THR A 3 -9.60 4.90 -5.07
C THR A 3 -10.47 4.38 -6.21
N SER A 4 -9.83 3.81 -7.24
CA SER A 4 -10.49 3.17 -8.38
C SER A 4 -11.45 2.06 -7.93
N ASP A 5 -12.63 1.98 -8.54
CA ASP A 5 -13.68 1.00 -8.22
C ASP A 5 -14.08 0.93 -6.73
N GLY A 6 -13.81 1.98 -5.94
CA GLY A 6 -14.05 1.95 -4.50
C GLY A 6 -13.20 0.90 -3.76
N ARG A 7 -12.01 0.57 -4.28
CA ARG A 7 -11.10 -0.41 -3.68
C ARG A 7 -9.71 0.18 -3.50
N LEU A 8 -9.12 -0.02 -2.34
CA LEU A 8 -7.70 0.25 -2.12
C LEU A 8 -6.93 -1.07 -2.24
N GLY A 9 -5.89 -1.10 -3.04
CA GLY A 9 -5.07 -2.29 -3.23
C GLY A 9 -3.72 -1.96 -3.86
N ILE A 10 -2.81 -2.91 -3.76
CA ILE A 10 -1.48 -2.86 -4.37
C ILE A 10 -1.52 -3.71 -5.64
N TYR A 11 -1.10 -3.12 -6.76
CA TYR A 11 -1.07 -3.79 -8.06
C TYR A 11 0.36 -4.22 -8.35
N ARG A 12 0.55 -5.47 -8.76
CA ARG A 12 1.86 -6.04 -9.12
C ARG A 12 1.84 -6.52 -10.57
N THR A 13 2.94 -6.29 -11.27
CA THR A 13 3.23 -6.89 -12.57
C THR A 13 4.35 -7.93 -12.43
N ALA A 14 4.31 -8.96 -13.27
CA ALA A 14 5.39 -9.94 -13.44
C ALA A 14 5.97 -9.94 -14.87
N ASP A 15 5.49 -9.03 -15.73
CA ASP A 15 5.75 -9.01 -17.17
C ASP A 15 6.12 -7.59 -17.65
N ALA A 16 6.95 -6.90 -16.86
CA ALA A 16 7.43 -5.55 -17.14
C ALA A 16 6.31 -4.51 -17.40
N GLY A 17 5.15 -4.71 -16.76
CA GLY A 17 4.02 -3.78 -16.81
C GLY A 17 2.99 -4.06 -17.90
N ALA A 18 3.12 -5.15 -18.65
CA ALA A 18 2.14 -5.53 -19.67
C ALA A 18 0.80 -5.95 -19.05
N SER A 19 0.82 -6.59 -17.89
CA SER A 19 -0.36 -6.93 -17.09
C SER A 19 -0.14 -6.69 -15.60
N TRP A 20 -1.25 -6.50 -14.87
CA TRP A 20 -1.23 -6.17 -13.44
C TRP A 20 -2.26 -6.99 -12.68
N ALA A 21 -1.82 -7.63 -11.60
CA ALA A 21 -2.66 -8.37 -10.67
C ALA A 21 -2.90 -7.52 -9.39
N PRO A 22 -4.15 -7.29 -8.99
CA PRO A 22 -4.46 -6.57 -7.76
C PRO A 22 -4.39 -7.48 -6.53
N THR A 23 -3.84 -6.96 -5.43
CA THR A 23 -4.09 -7.46 -4.07
C THR A 23 -4.89 -6.40 -3.33
N VAL A 24 -6.17 -6.68 -3.08
CA VAL A 24 -7.11 -5.72 -2.46
C VAL A 24 -6.88 -5.70 -0.95
N ALA A 25 -6.56 -4.52 -0.42
CA ALA A 25 -6.40 -4.28 1.02
C ALA A 25 -7.75 -4.08 1.70
N VAL A 26 -8.61 -3.24 1.11
CA VAL A 26 -9.92 -2.92 1.67
C VAL A 26 -10.91 -2.45 0.60
N ALA A 27 -12.18 -2.80 0.81
CA ALA A 27 -13.33 -2.37 0.03
C ALA A 27 -14.58 -2.35 0.93
N PRO A 28 -15.49 -1.35 0.81
CA PRO A 28 -15.32 -0.13 0.03
C PRO A 28 -14.23 0.78 0.61
N ALA A 29 -13.58 1.56 -0.24
CA ALA A 29 -12.52 2.47 0.15
C ALA A 29 -12.70 3.85 -0.50
N TRP A 30 -12.45 4.89 0.30
CA TRP A 30 -12.40 6.29 -0.15
C TRP A 30 -11.18 7.01 0.42
N ALA A 31 -10.02 6.39 0.28
CA ALA A 31 -8.74 6.92 0.74
C ALA A 31 -7.78 7.07 -0.45
N ALA A 32 -6.71 7.85 -0.25
CA ALA A 32 -5.62 7.96 -1.21
C ALA A 32 -4.29 7.61 -0.54
N VAL A 33 -3.39 6.98 -1.29
CA VAL A 33 -1.97 6.86 -0.96
C VAL A 33 -1.25 8.01 -1.68
N LEU A 34 -0.49 8.80 -0.93
CA LEU A 34 0.28 9.91 -1.50
C LEU A 34 1.50 9.38 -2.26
N ARG A 35 2.11 10.23 -3.09
CA ARG A 35 3.25 9.86 -3.95
C ARG A 35 4.36 9.15 -3.16
N GLU A 36 4.71 9.68 -2.00
CA GLU A 36 5.76 9.14 -1.12
C GLU A 36 5.20 8.19 -0.07
N GLY A 37 3.87 8.04 0.01
CA GLY A 37 3.19 7.17 0.96
C GLY A 37 3.33 5.67 0.68
N MET A 38 4.25 5.27 -0.20
CA MET A 38 4.52 3.86 -0.51
C MET A 38 6.03 3.60 -0.45
N GLY A 39 6.42 2.57 0.29
CA GLY A 39 7.80 2.11 0.42
C GLY A 39 7.90 0.60 0.24
N PHE A 40 9.12 0.09 0.10
CA PHE A 40 9.39 -1.35 -0.03
C PHE A 40 10.71 -1.72 0.64
N ASP A 41 10.86 -2.99 1.02
CA ASP A 41 12.11 -3.54 1.56
C ASP A 41 12.79 -4.53 0.60
N ALA A 42 14.00 -4.95 0.96
CA ALA A 42 14.81 -5.87 0.17
C ALA A 42 14.25 -7.30 0.12
N ASP A 43 13.37 -7.67 1.06
CA ASP A 43 12.72 -8.98 1.12
C ASP A 43 11.44 -9.03 0.27
N GLY A 44 11.12 -7.95 -0.44
CA GLY A 44 9.95 -7.85 -1.31
C GLY A 44 8.65 -7.45 -0.58
N GLY A 45 8.75 -6.96 0.66
CA GLY A 45 7.64 -6.31 1.36
C GLY A 45 7.31 -4.96 0.73
N VAL A 46 6.01 -4.65 0.59
CA VAL A 46 5.52 -3.35 0.13
C VAL A 46 4.62 -2.75 1.19
N TYR A 47 4.81 -1.47 1.51
CA TYR A 47 4.10 -0.77 2.57
C TYR A 47 3.41 0.46 1.99
N ALA A 48 2.13 0.66 2.33
CA ALA A 48 1.33 1.76 1.82
C ALA A 48 0.59 2.49 2.96
N GLY A 49 0.92 3.77 3.14
CA GLY A 49 0.28 4.69 4.06
C GLY A 49 -0.77 5.56 3.36
N THR A 50 -1.91 5.73 4.00
CA THR A 50 -3.03 6.49 3.44
C THR A 50 -3.18 7.87 4.07
N GLN A 51 -3.79 8.82 3.33
CA GLN A 51 -4.20 10.12 3.87
C GLN A 51 -5.19 10.02 5.03
N SER A 52 -5.85 8.87 5.19
CA SER A 52 -6.80 8.59 6.27
C SER A 52 -6.17 7.96 7.52
N GLY A 53 -4.84 7.81 7.56
CA GLY A 53 -4.12 7.37 8.76
C GLY A 53 -4.02 5.86 8.95
N PHE A 54 -4.24 5.07 7.89
CA PHE A 54 -4.02 3.62 7.86
C PHE A 54 -2.71 3.29 7.16
N VAL A 55 -2.04 2.22 7.62
CA VAL A 55 -0.87 1.63 6.97
C VAL A 55 -1.15 0.16 6.68
N TYR A 56 -0.92 -0.24 5.43
CA TYR A 56 -1.03 -1.61 4.96
C TYR A 56 0.33 -2.15 4.56
N ALA A 57 0.59 -3.43 4.84
CA ALA A 57 1.77 -4.15 4.40
C ALA A 57 1.36 -5.33 3.50
N LEU A 58 1.97 -5.44 2.33
CA LEU A 58 1.90 -6.59 1.44
C LEU A 58 3.18 -7.40 1.58
N ARG A 59 3.05 -8.67 1.95
CA ARG A 59 4.15 -9.63 2.00
C ARG A 59 3.63 -11.00 1.58
N GLU A 60 4.41 -11.74 0.79
CA GLU A 60 4.04 -13.09 0.33
C GLU A 60 2.65 -13.16 -0.34
N GLY A 61 2.24 -12.09 -1.03
CA GLY A 61 0.94 -12.01 -1.70
C GLY A 61 -0.26 -11.76 -0.77
N GLN A 62 -0.02 -11.54 0.52
CA GLN A 62 -1.05 -11.21 1.52
C GLN A 62 -0.89 -9.77 1.98
N VAL A 63 -2.02 -9.08 2.15
CA VAL A 63 -2.06 -7.71 2.65
C VAL A 63 -2.67 -7.67 4.04
N ALA A 64 -2.05 -6.92 4.94
CA ALA A 64 -2.50 -6.72 6.32
C ALA A 64 -2.50 -5.24 6.69
N GLU A 65 -3.49 -4.81 7.47
CA GLU A 65 -3.44 -3.53 8.19
C GLU A 65 -2.45 -3.65 9.35
N VAL A 66 -1.41 -2.82 9.37
CA VAL A 66 -0.34 -2.86 10.39
C VAL A 66 -0.36 -1.64 11.32
N ALA A 67 -1.04 -0.56 10.93
CA ALA A 67 -1.32 0.58 11.80
C ALA A 67 -2.59 1.30 11.36
N ARG A 68 -3.26 1.97 12.30
CA ARG A 68 -4.47 2.77 12.07
C ARG A 68 -4.60 3.92 13.07
N HIS A 69 -5.51 4.85 12.78
CA HIS A 69 -5.80 6.04 13.59
C HIS A 69 -4.63 7.02 13.74
N LEU A 70 -3.73 7.03 12.74
CA LEU A 70 -2.66 8.01 12.67
C LEU A 70 -3.15 9.31 12.00
N PRO A 71 -2.41 10.41 12.13
CA PRO A 71 -2.53 11.54 11.21
C PRO A 71 -2.32 11.10 9.75
N PRO A 72 -2.65 11.94 8.76
CA PRO A 72 -2.40 11.65 7.35
C PRO A 72 -0.96 11.22 7.10
N ILE A 73 -0.76 10.07 6.45
CA ILE A 73 0.56 9.57 6.12
C ILE A 73 1.04 10.25 4.84
N LEU A 74 2.13 11.02 4.97
CA LEU A 74 2.73 11.75 3.84
C LEU A 74 3.79 10.91 3.12
N SER A 75 4.58 10.15 3.88
CA SER A 75 5.65 9.31 3.37
C SER A 75 5.76 8.00 4.17
N VAL A 76 6.22 6.94 3.52
CA VAL A 76 6.57 5.64 4.12
C VAL A 76 7.92 5.19 3.58
N GLU A 77 8.86 4.90 4.48
CA GLU A 77 10.19 4.36 4.15
C GLU A 77 10.44 3.09 4.96
N ALA A 78 10.98 2.06 4.32
CA ALA A 78 11.42 0.85 5.00
C ALA A 78 12.92 0.92 5.22
N SER A 79 13.37 0.61 6.44
CA SER A 79 14.77 0.56 6.80
C SER A 79 15.07 -0.66 7.66
N THR A 80 16.29 -1.17 7.57
CA THR A 80 16.78 -2.22 8.45
C THR A 80 17.29 -1.59 9.74
N TRP A 81 16.87 -2.13 10.88
CA TRP A 81 17.47 -1.79 12.16
C TRP A 81 18.73 -2.65 12.40
N PRO A 82 19.83 -2.06 12.88
CA PRO A 82 21.05 -2.78 13.23
C PRO A 82 20.88 -3.68 14.47
#